data_AF-A0A9X8DJ31-F1
#
_entry.id   AF-A0A9X8DJ31-F1
#
_cell.length_a   1.000
_cell.length_b   1.000
_cell.length_c   1.000
_cell.angle_alpha   90.00
_cell.angle_beta   90.00
_cell.angle_gamma   90.00
#
_symmetry.space_group_name_H-M   'P 1'
#
loop_
_entity.id
_entity.type
_entity.pdbx_description
1 polymer ?
#
loop_
_entity_poly.entity_id
_entity_poly.type
_entity_poly.pdbx_seq_one_letter_code
_entity_poly.pdbx_strand_id
1 'polypeptide(L)'
;PVLLHRFGGLGNHRYPLGFSGDVVPSWQSLQFQPYFTANAANVGFAYWSHDIGGFQQGHDAQLYTRWIQWGVFSPVLRTHSQKDSVSDRRIWTYPNANYEIMRHFINLRRRLVPYIYTQSRLTHDTGLAMLHGLYYEWPEFDEAYSYTHQYAFGSSFVVAPVVQPVDPTTQLAAKSVWVPPGVWFDLTRGSLVTGPIVYKRWYALDEVPWFAKAGSIVPFGPEATASSLGQAQTAPEALVLTIIPGTPHGSGAVYDDAGNSSAYLRGDQHSWTHFTYDSQDNASMVVTIYPANGTFAGRRPRQRYLLELRHAVPARHVQVDGHDVAYSAFGNDETKPEGGGWTYDPSHLTLLVHLDVAVTSTTRVRVQFDTPASLSTKVDLNGVVGTMARLQHVKTLLDLQFAYAEDYPYLRHAYGMSRRIQYNLTSFFQEVALWPQWIKLGVAEVRKLKLAPSVQAQIVHLLVDDTAVPHESRVDKVFSDDQAADVLVFN
;
A
#
# COMPACT_ATOMS: atom_id res chain seq x y z
N PRO A 1 -7.78 28.36 5.68
CA PRO A 1 -6.91 28.62 6.85
C PRO A 1 -6.45 27.29 7.44
N VAL A 2 -5.21 27.20 7.95
CA VAL A 2 -4.73 26.03 8.69
C VAL A 2 -4.63 26.44 10.17
N LEU A 3 -5.49 25.87 11.01
CA LEU A 3 -5.58 26.20 12.43
C LEU A 3 -5.35 24.93 13.25
N LEU A 4 -4.23 24.87 13.96
CA LEU A 4 -3.89 23.79 14.87
C LEU A 4 -4.26 24.19 16.30
N HIS A 5 -5.05 23.35 16.98
CA HIS A 5 -5.54 23.64 18.34
C HIS A 5 -5.69 22.37 19.18
N ARG A 6 -5.68 22.50 20.50
CA ARG A 6 -5.70 21.36 21.45
C ARG A 6 -7.08 21.12 22.06
N PHE A 7 -7.84 22.17 22.32
CA PHE A 7 -9.11 22.10 23.04
C PHE A 7 -10.22 22.79 22.27
N GLY A 8 -11.36 22.14 22.20
CA GLY A 8 -12.64 22.79 21.96
C GLY A 8 -13.77 21.77 21.96
N GLY A 9 -14.99 22.28 22.04
CA GLY A 9 -16.19 21.47 22.20
C GLY A 9 -16.74 20.94 20.88
N LEU A 10 -18.02 20.60 20.91
CA LEU A 10 -18.78 20.24 19.72
C LEU A 10 -18.73 21.39 18.69
N GLY A 11 -18.57 21.04 17.40
CA GLY A 11 -18.47 22.02 16.30
C GLY A 11 -17.04 22.38 15.89
N ASN A 12 -16.02 21.87 16.59
CA ASN A 12 -14.61 22.11 16.28
C ASN A 12 -14.15 21.65 14.89
N HIS A 13 -14.87 20.74 14.23
CA HIS A 13 -14.57 20.31 12.87
C HIS A 13 -14.55 21.47 11.85
N ARG A 14 -15.16 22.62 12.17
CA ARG A 14 -15.07 23.87 11.40
C ARG A 14 -13.66 24.51 11.43
N TYR A 15 -12.82 24.10 12.37
CA TYR A 15 -11.43 24.52 12.56
C TYR A 15 -10.54 23.27 12.62
N PRO A 16 -10.19 22.69 11.46
CA PRO A 16 -10.20 21.23 11.34
C PRO A 16 -9.07 20.47 12.05
N LEU A 17 -7.93 21.10 12.41
CA LEU A 17 -6.76 20.36 12.91
C LEU A 17 -6.67 20.39 14.45
N GLY A 18 -6.89 19.23 15.05
CA GLY A 18 -6.71 18.98 16.49
C GLY A 18 -5.36 18.32 16.80
N PHE A 19 -4.93 18.33 18.06
CA PHE A 19 -3.85 17.43 18.48
C PHE A 19 -3.97 16.93 19.92
N SER A 20 -3.41 15.75 20.19
CA SER A 20 -3.47 15.05 21.48
C SER A 20 -2.69 15.68 22.63
N GLY A 21 -1.98 16.80 22.41
CA GLY A 21 -1.13 17.40 23.43
C GLY A 21 0.21 16.69 23.63
N ASP A 22 0.80 16.90 24.81
CA ASP A 22 2.17 16.54 25.16
C ASP A 22 2.31 15.05 25.50
N VAL A 23 2.40 14.21 24.47
CA VAL A 23 2.41 12.74 24.63
C VAL A 23 3.75 12.23 25.19
N VAL A 24 3.69 11.35 26.20
CA VAL A 24 4.86 10.61 26.69
C VAL A 24 5.28 9.55 25.66
N PRO A 25 6.55 9.48 25.24
CA PRO A 25 7.00 8.48 24.27
C PRO A 25 7.09 7.08 24.88
N SER A 26 6.00 6.33 24.85
CA SER A 26 5.92 4.94 25.34
C SER A 26 5.09 4.06 24.41
N TRP A 27 5.26 2.75 24.51
CA TRP A 27 4.44 1.78 23.79
C TRP A 27 2.97 1.89 24.16
N GLN A 28 2.64 2.16 25.42
CA GLN A 28 1.26 2.38 25.86
C GLN A 28 0.63 3.59 25.18
N SER A 29 1.38 4.69 25.03
CA SER A 29 0.92 5.86 24.29
C SER A 29 0.66 5.52 22.82
N LEU A 30 1.60 4.83 22.16
CA LEU A 30 1.41 4.42 20.76
C LEU A 30 0.22 3.48 20.59
N GLN A 31 0.00 2.53 21.51
CA GLN A 31 -1.15 1.62 21.45
C GLN A 31 -2.49 2.36 21.52
N PHE A 32 -2.58 3.40 22.36
CA PHE A 32 -3.80 4.16 22.53
C PHE A 32 -4.18 5.00 21.30
N GLN A 33 -3.19 5.51 20.56
CA GLN A 33 -3.43 6.54 19.55
C GLN A 33 -4.27 6.10 18.34
N PRO A 34 -4.06 4.93 17.70
CA PRO A 34 -4.93 4.46 16.63
C PRO A 34 -6.41 4.42 17.04
N TYR A 35 -6.70 3.85 18.22
CA TYR A 35 -8.05 3.80 18.78
C TYR A 35 -8.59 5.21 19.03
N PHE A 36 -7.78 6.09 19.62
CA PHE A 36 -8.18 7.47 19.87
C PHE A 36 -8.53 8.22 18.58
N THR A 37 -7.69 8.13 17.55
CA THR A 37 -7.93 8.80 16.26
C THR A 37 -9.19 8.27 15.58
N ALA A 38 -9.42 6.95 15.59
CA ALA A 38 -10.63 6.37 15.02
C ALA A 38 -11.91 6.85 15.72
N ASN A 39 -11.89 7.00 17.05
CA ASN A 39 -13.04 7.52 17.80
C ASN A 39 -13.23 9.03 17.67
N ALA A 40 -12.19 9.79 17.32
CA ALA A 40 -12.33 11.22 17.05
C ALA A 40 -13.32 11.50 15.90
N ALA A 41 -13.45 10.56 14.95
CA ALA A 41 -14.45 10.60 13.89
C ALA A 41 -15.90 10.62 14.42
N ASN A 42 -16.19 9.95 15.55
CA ASN A 42 -17.54 9.89 16.15
C ASN A 42 -18.06 11.26 16.60
N VAL A 43 -17.16 12.21 16.82
CA VAL A 43 -17.48 13.60 17.22
C VAL A 43 -17.17 14.60 16.09
N GLY A 44 -17.03 14.10 14.86
CA GLY A 44 -16.77 14.88 13.65
C GLY A 44 -15.34 15.39 13.50
N PHE A 45 -14.41 14.95 14.35
CA PHE A 45 -13.04 15.49 14.35
C PHE A 45 -12.13 14.71 13.40
N ALA A 46 -12.30 14.94 12.09
CA ALA A 46 -11.66 14.16 11.03
C ALA A 46 -10.14 14.33 10.89
N TYR A 47 -9.58 15.49 11.27
CA TYR A 47 -8.14 15.77 11.17
C TYR A 47 -7.47 15.87 12.54
N TRP A 48 -7.62 14.82 13.34
CA TRP A 48 -6.92 14.70 14.60
C TRP A 48 -5.46 14.31 14.38
N SER A 49 -4.53 15.08 14.97
CA SER A 49 -3.09 14.85 14.86
C SER A 49 -2.46 14.45 16.20
N HIS A 50 -1.23 13.96 16.12
CA HIS A 50 -0.46 13.55 17.29
C HIS A 50 0.99 14.03 17.12
N ASP A 51 1.70 14.17 18.23
CA ASP A 51 3.15 14.35 18.20
C ASP A 51 3.79 12.99 17.90
N ILE A 52 4.04 12.71 16.61
CA ILE A 52 4.55 11.41 16.17
C ILE A 52 5.95 11.19 16.75
N GLY A 53 6.10 10.10 17.49
CA GLY A 53 7.29 9.78 18.30
C GLY A 53 7.26 10.28 19.74
N GLY A 54 6.19 10.96 20.15
CA GLY A 54 6.02 11.53 21.49
C GLY A 54 6.74 12.87 21.68
N PHE A 55 6.16 13.72 22.54
CA PHE A 55 6.60 15.07 22.81
C PHE A 55 7.82 15.14 23.76
N GLN A 56 7.77 14.34 24.83
CA GLN A 56 8.73 14.39 25.95
C GLN A 56 10.01 13.58 25.67
N GLN A 57 10.88 13.45 26.69
CA GLN A 57 12.15 12.71 26.61
C GLN A 57 11.94 11.26 26.18
N GLY A 58 12.75 10.78 25.23
CA GLY A 58 12.74 9.38 24.78
C GLY A 58 13.27 9.26 23.36
N HIS A 59 14.09 8.24 23.11
CA HIS A 59 14.78 8.03 21.83
C HIS A 59 14.87 6.54 21.45
N ASP A 60 13.84 5.76 21.80
CA ASP A 60 13.71 4.36 21.36
C ASP A 60 13.44 4.34 19.85
N ALA A 61 14.39 3.78 19.10
CA ALA A 61 14.35 3.73 17.64
C ALA A 61 13.22 2.83 17.13
N GLN A 62 12.93 1.71 17.80
CA GLN A 62 11.87 0.80 17.39
C GLN A 62 10.50 1.42 17.62
N LEU A 63 10.30 2.02 18.80
CA LEU A 63 9.08 2.75 19.12
C LEU A 63 8.83 3.85 18.09
N TYR A 64 9.84 4.67 17.78
CA TYR A 64 9.69 5.76 16.82
C TYR A 64 9.41 5.25 15.40
N THR A 65 10.07 4.16 14.96
CA THR A 65 9.78 3.52 13.68
C THR A 65 8.31 3.07 13.57
N ARG A 66 7.77 2.39 14.59
CA ARG A 66 6.35 1.98 14.62
C ARG A 66 5.40 3.18 14.66
N TRP A 67 5.81 4.27 15.31
CA TRP A 67 5.01 5.50 15.37
C TRP A 67 4.95 6.22 14.02
N ILE A 68 6.07 6.31 13.31
CA ILE A 68 6.11 6.86 11.94
C ILE A 68 5.25 6.02 11.02
N GLN A 69 5.39 4.70 11.07
CA GLN A 69 4.58 3.76 10.31
C GLN A 69 3.08 4.01 10.46
N TRP A 70 2.58 4.13 11.70
CA TRP A 70 1.19 4.48 11.93
C TRP A 70 0.85 5.91 11.47
N GLY A 71 1.71 6.88 11.75
CA GLY A 71 1.49 8.29 11.40
C GLY A 71 1.35 8.53 9.89
N VAL A 72 1.97 7.70 9.05
CA VAL A 72 1.79 7.73 7.58
C VAL A 72 0.33 7.45 7.19
N PHE A 73 -0.35 6.60 7.94
CA PHE A 73 -1.74 6.21 7.77
C PHE A 73 -2.70 6.93 8.73
N SER A 74 -2.30 8.10 9.25
CA SER A 74 -3.19 8.98 10.03
C SER A 74 -3.59 10.21 9.20
N PRO A 75 -4.63 11.00 9.59
CA PRO A 75 -5.02 12.19 8.85
C PRO A 75 -3.88 13.21 8.71
N VAL A 76 -3.04 13.34 9.75
CA VAL A 76 -1.96 14.31 9.83
C VAL A 76 -0.67 13.66 10.33
N LEU A 77 0.34 13.57 9.46
CA LEU A 77 1.70 13.17 9.82
C LEU A 77 2.48 14.41 10.28
N ARG A 78 2.63 14.58 11.59
CA ARG A 78 3.37 15.70 12.20
C ARG A 78 4.33 15.19 13.26
N THR A 79 5.62 15.38 13.03
CA THR A 79 6.64 15.19 14.09
C THR A 79 6.77 16.48 14.90
N HIS A 80 6.82 16.35 16.21
CA HIS A 80 6.95 17.47 17.13
C HIS A 80 7.47 16.97 18.46
N SER A 81 8.25 17.81 19.14
CA SER A 81 8.87 17.45 20.40
C SER A 81 9.29 18.67 21.21
N GLN A 82 9.61 18.41 22.47
CA GLN A 82 10.27 19.36 23.35
C GLN A 82 11.62 19.80 22.77
N LYS A 83 11.98 21.06 23.00
CA LYS A 83 13.25 21.64 22.54
C LYS A 83 14.41 21.20 23.43
N ASP A 84 14.82 19.94 23.33
CA ASP A 84 16.03 19.39 23.94
C ASP A 84 16.68 18.32 23.06
N SER A 85 17.89 17.89 23.44
CA SER A 85 18.69 16.95 22.63
C SER A 85 18.21 15.50 22.71
N VAL A 86 17.46 15.12 23.74
CA VAL A 86 17.00 13.73 23.97
C VAL A 86 15.61 13.47 23.39
N SER A 87 14.97 14.53 22.89
CA SER A 87 13.68 14.51 22.19
C SER A 87 13.82 14.83 20.69
N ASP A 88 14.98 14.62 20.08
CA ASP A 88 15.14 14.79 18.63
C ASP A 88 14.23 13.79 17.87
N ARG A 89 13.56 14.27 16.82
CA ARG A 89 12.62 13.51 15.97
C ARG A 89 13.04 13.52 14.50
N ARG A 90 14.21 14.04 14.19
CA ARG A 90 14.76 13.95 12.83
C ARG A 90 15.12 12.50 12.55
N ILE A 91 14.44 11.87 11.59
CA ILE A 91 14.59 10.43 11.32
C ILE A 91 16.04 9.99 11.07
N TRP A 92 16.89 10.89 10.57
CA TRP A 92 18.30 10.64 10.24
C TRP A 92 19.24 10.67 11.46
N THR A 93 18.75 10.96 12.66
CA THR A 93 19.54 10.84 13.91
C THR A 93 19.42 9.46 14.56
N TYR A 94 18.60 8.57 13.98
CA TYR A 94 18.37 7.22 14.46
C TYR A 94 19.29 6.21 13.73
N PRO A 95 19.49 4.99 14.28
CA PRO A 95 20.28 3.95 13.62
C PRO A 95 19.85 3.72 12.17
N ASN A 96 20.81 3.44 11.29
CA ASN A 96 20.58 3.39 9.83
C ASN A 96 19.44 2.43 9.43
N ALA A 97 19.33 1.27 10.07
CA ALA A 97 18.24 0.32 9.81
C ALA A 97 16.85 0.92 10.09
N ASN A 98 16.69 1.67 11.18
CA ASN A 98 15.45 2.37 11.52
C ASN A 98 15.20 3.57 10.61
N TYR A 99 16.25 4.32 10.29
CA TYR A 99 16.18 5.46 9.38
C TYR A 99 15.65 5.06 8.00
N GLU A 100 16.19 4.00 7.39
CA GLU A 100 15.74 3.56 6.06
C GLU A 100 14.27 3.13 6.07
N ILE A 101 13.81 2.45 7.12
CA ILE A 101 12.39 2.10 7.29
C ILE A 101 11.55 3.37 7.41
N MET A 102 11.92 4.31 8.29
CA MET A 102 11.18 5.56 8.45
C MET A 102 11.15 6.39 7.17
N ARG A 103 12.27 6.44 6.43
CA ARG A 103 12.39 7.11 5.13
C ARG A 103 11.47 6.49 4.09
N HIS A 104 11.43 5.15 4.01
CA HIS A 104 10.53 4.42 3.13
C HIS A 104 9.06 4.77 3.41
N PHE A 105 8.64 4.74 4.68
CA PHE A 105 7.27 5.06 5.07
C PHE A 105 6.91 6.54 4.84
N ILE A 106 7.84 7.47 5.08
CA ILE A 106 7.61 8.90 4.76
C ILE A 106 7.47 9.11 3.25
N ASN A 107 8.25 8.40 2.42
CA ASN A 107 8.06 8.41 0.97
C ASN A 107 6.70 7.79 0.57
N LEU A 108 6.24 6.75 1.26
CA LEU A 108 4.89 6.22 1.07
C LEU A 108 3.82 7.27 1.39
N ARG A 109 3.93 8.03 2.50
CA ARG A 109 3.01 9.14 2.78
C ARG A 109 2.97 10.15 1.65
N ARG A 110 4.13 10.51 1.10
CA ARG A 110 4.24 11.43 -0.04
C ARG A 110 3.52 10.87 -1.27
N ARG A 111 3.72 9.58 -1.58
CA ARG A 111 3.02 8.90 -2.66
C ARG A 111 1.52 8.80 -2.40
N LEU A 112 1.06 8.72 -1.16
CA LEU A 112 -0.37 8.68 -0.83
C LEU A 112 -1.08 10.04 -0.96
N VAL A 113 -0.38 11.15 -1.21
CA VAL A 113 -1.00 12.49 -1.25
C VAL A 113 -2.20 12.58 -2.21
N PRO A 114 -2.16 12.09 -3.47
CA PRO A 114 -3.34 12.15 -4.35
C PRO A 114 -4.56 11.42 -3.78
N TYR A 115 -4.35 10.24 -3.19
CA TYR A 115 -5.40 9.51 -2.47
C TYR A 115 -5.92 10.30 -1.26
N ILE A 116 -5.03 10.74 -0.37
CA ILE A 116 -5.40 11.47 0.86
C ILE A 116 -6.14 12.76 0.54
N TYR A 117 -5.73 13.47 -0.52
CA TYR A 117 -6.38 14.70 -0.94
C TYR A 117 -7.78 14.43 -1.51
N THR A 118 -7.93 13.35 -2.28
CA THR A 118 -9.23 12.85 -2.73
C THR A 118 -10.14 12.48 -1.55
N GLN A 119 -9.63 11.73 -0.58
CA GLN A 119 -10.39 11.38 0.63
C GLN A 119 -10.71 12.61 1.51
N SER A 120 -9.84 13.63 1.50
CA SER A 120 -10.11 14.91 2.17
C SER A 120 -11.27 15.65 1.51
N ARG A 121 -11.34 15.63 0.17
CA ARG A 121 -12.49 16.19 -0.55
C ARG A 121 -13.77 15.44 -0.24
N LEU A 122 -13.75 14.10 -0.22
CA LEU A 122 -14.90 13.29 0.18
C LEU A 122 -15.32 13.57 1.63
N THR A 123 -14.36 13.73 2.55
CA THR A 123 -14.63 14.11 3.94
C THR A 123 -15.32 15.48 4.01
N HIS A 124 -14.86 16.45 3.21
CA HIS A 124 -15.47 17.77 3.14
C HIS A 124 -16.92 17.72 2.64
N ASP A 125 -17.19 16.94 1.59
CA ASP A 125 -18.49 16.91 0.94
C ASP A 125 -19.53 16.08 1.72
N THR A 126 -19.10 15.02 2.39
CA THR A 126 -20.01 14.05 3.05
C THR A 126 -20.00 14.12 4.57
N GLY A 127 -18.95 14.70 5.17
CA GLY A 127 -18.71 14.65 6.62
C GLY A 127 -18.13 13.32 7.13
N LEU A 128 -17.97 12.29 6.28
CA LEU A 128 -17.35 11.04 6.67
C LEU A 128 -15.82 11.21 6.78
N ALA A 129 -15.29 11.10 7.99
CA ALA A 129 -13.85 11.25 8.23
C ALA A 129 -13.05 10.20 7.46
N MET A 130 -11.95 10.60 6.80
CA MET A 130 -11.08 9.64 6.10
C MET A 130 -10.57 8.52 7.02
N LEU A 131 -10.32 8.79 8.30
CA LEU A 131 -9.95 7.76 9.27
C LEU A 131 -11.10 7.59 10.24
N HIS A 132 -11.71 6.41 10.24
CA HIS A 132 -12.83 6.09 11.12
C HIS A 132 -12.84 4.59 11.49
N GLY A 133 -13.57 4.24 12.55
CA GLY A 133 -13.70 2.87 13.01
C GLY A 133 -14.45 2.00 12.00
N LEU A 134 -14.07 0.72 11.89
CA LEU A 134 -14.66 -0.21 10.91
C LEU A 134 -16.17 -0.45 11.13
N TYR A 135 -16.66 -0.19 12.34
CA TYR A 135 -18.09 -0.27 12.66
C TYR A 135 -18.97 0.75 11.91
N TYR A 136 -18.39 1.72 11.19
CA TYR A 136 -19.17 2.57 10.27
C TYR A 136 -19.62 1.80 9.03
N GLU A 137 -18.77 0.92 8.52
CA GLU A 137 -19.02 0.14 7.30
C GLU A 137 -19.63 -1.24 7.60
N TRP A 138 -19.32 -1.81 8.77
CA TRP A 138 -19.77 -3.15 9.17
C TRP A 138 -20.33 -3.16 10.61
N PRO A 139 -21.42 -2.41 10.89
CA PRO A 139 -21.99 -2.30 12.25
C PRO A 139 -22.62 -3.61 12.76
N GLU A 140 -22.90 -4.58 11.91
CA GLU A 140 -23.49 -5.87 12.29
C GLU A 140 -22.46 -6.88 12.82
N PHE A 141 -21.17 -6.56 12.78
CA PHE A 141 -20.08 -7.46 13.17
C PHE A 141 -19.43 -6.99 14.48
N ASP A 142 -19.49 -7.82 15.52
CA ASP A 142 -18.86 -7.56 16.82
C ASP A 142 -17.34 -7.32 16.71
N GLU A 143 -16.69 -7.95 15.73
CA GLU A 143 -15.27 -7.75 15.43
C GLU A 143 -14.95 -6.30 15.03
N ALA A 144 -15.88 -5.59 14.38
CA ALA A 144 -15.70 -4.19 14.00
C ALA A 144 -15.55 -3.25 15.22
N TYR A 145 -16.11 -3.65 16.37
CA TYR A 145 -16.03 -2.91 17.63
C TYR A 145 -14.89 -3.40 18.53
N SER A 146 -14.59 -4.70 18.53
CA SER A 146 -13.59 -5.30 19.42
C SER A 146 -12.15 -5.18 18.91
N TYR A 147 -11.93 -5.09 17.60
CA TYR A 147 -10.61 -4.86 17.02
C TYR A 147 -10.29 -3.35 16.92
N THR A 148 -9.94 -2.76 18.06
CA THR A 148 -9.78 -1.31 18.24
C THR A 148 -8.50 -0.70 17.65
N HIS A 149 -7.51 -1.50 17.28
CA HIS A 149 -6.23 -1.06 16.71
C HIS A 149 -6.13 -1.28 15.19
N GLN A 150 -7.27 -1.13 14.51
CA GLN A 150 -7.41 -1.11 13.06
C GLN A 150 -8.59 -0.21 12.68
N TYR A 151 -8.54 0.33 11.47
CA TYR A 151 -9.48 1.37 11.04
C TYR A 151 -9.55 1.43 9.52
N ALA A 152 -10.63 2.03 9.01
CA ALA A 152 -10.72 2.41 7.61
C ALA A 152 -9.83 3.65 7.39
N PHE A 153 -9.07 3.65 6.30
CA PHE A 153 -8.26 4.79 5.87
C PHE A 153 -8.67 5.18 4.44
N GLY A 154 -9.68 6.04 4.38
CA GLY A 154 -10.46 6.37 3.22
C GLY A 154 -11.29 5.19 2.74
N SER A 155 -11.82 5.29 1.53
CA SER A 155 -12.69 4.28 0.93
C SER A 155 -12.00 2.98 0.50
N SER A 156 -10.67 2.95 0.43
CA SER A 156 -9.93 1.85 -0.22
C SER A 156 -9.09 1.00 0.71
N PHE A 157 -8.80 1.45 1.95
CA PHE A 157 -7.85 0.76 2.81
C PHE A 157 -8.40 0.42 4.19
N VAL A 158 -8.06 -0.77 4.68
CA VAL A 158 -8.07 -1.11 6.11
C VAL A 158 -6.63 -1.18 6.59
N VAL A 159 -6.29 -0.41 7.62
CA VAL A 159 -4.93 -0.35 8.16
C VAL A 159 -4.93 -0.88 9.59
N ALA A 160 -3.96 -1.73 9.93
CA ALA A 160 -3.84 -2.33 11.24
C ALA A 160 -2.40 -2.14 11.78
N PRO A 161 -2.01 -0.96 12.27
CA PRO A 161 -0.62 -0.65 12.63
C PRO A 161 -0.06 -1.56 13.72
N VAL A 162 1.21 -1.97 13.63
CA VAL A 162 1.86 -2.75 14.70
C VAL A 162 2.33 -1.79 15.79
N VAL A 163 1.71 -1.89 16.97
CA VAL A 163 1.90 -0.96 18.10
C VAL A 163 2.57 -1.63 19.30
N GLN A 164 3.46 -2.58 19.04
CA GLN A 164 4.20 -3.32 20.07
C GLN A 164 5.62 -3.59 19.60
N PRO A 165 6.58 -3.81 20.52
CA PRO A 165 7.94 -4.18 20.16
C PRO A 165 7.95 -5.54 19.45
N VAL A 166 8.99 -5.78 18.66
CA VAL A 166 9.27 -7.13 18.14
C VAL A 166 9.78 -8.02 19.27
N ASP A 167 9.56 -9.32 19.15
CA ASP A 167 10.15 -10.30 20.05
C ASP A 167 11.69 -10.30 19.89
N PRO A 168 12.48 -10.27 20.99
CA PRO A 168 13.94 -10.20 20.92
C PRO A 168 14.61 -11.38 20.21
N THR A 169 13.97 -12.55 20.16
CA THR A 169 14.53 -13.77 19.57
C THR A 169 14.21 -13.86 18.08
N THR A 170 12.94 -13.70 17.74
CA THR A 170 12.44 -13.85 16.35
C THR A 170 12.57 -12.58 15.54
N GLN A 171 12.71 -11.42 16.19
CA GLN A 171 12.67 -10.10 15.58
C GLN A 171 11.35 -9.79 14.84
N LEU A 172 10.26 -10.46 15.22
CA LEU A 172 8.92 -10.25 14.69
C LEU A 172 7.92 -9.88 15.78
N ALA A 173 6.88 -9.13 15.40
CA ALA A 173 5.75 -8.80 16.27
C ALA A 173 4.49 -9.54 15.80
N ALA A 174 3.86 -10.32 16.68
CA ALA A 174 2.59 -10.97 16.38
C ALA A 174 1.44 -9.97 16.43
N LYS A 175 0.56 -9.97 15.42
CA LYS A 175 -0.66 -9.15 15.40
C LYS A 175 -1.83 -9.94 14.83
N SER A 176 -2.96 -9.85 15.50
CA SER A 176 -4.25 -10.29 14.98
C SER A 176 -4.94 -9.12 14.28
N VAL A 177 -5.48 -9.37 13.10
CA VAL A 177 -6.23 -8.42 12.29
C VAL A 177 -7.54 -9.07 11.91
N TRP A 178 -8.65 -8.38 12.10
CA TRP A 178 -9.92 -8.77 11.50
C TRP A 178 -10.00 -8.20 10.08
N VAL A 179 -10.11 -9.06 9.08
CA VAL A 179 -10.32 -8.66 7.69
C VAL A 179 -11.83 -8.63 7.46
N PRO A 180 -12.45 -7.48 7.16
CA PRO A 180 -13.91 -7.37 7.02
C PRO A 180 -14.46 -8.15 5.82
N PRO A 181 -15.80 -8.32 5.72
CA PRO A 181 -16.44 -8.91 4.55
C PRO A 181 -15.95 -8.34 3.20
N GLY A 182 -15.69 -9.23 2.24
CA GLY A 182 -15.19 -8.88 0.91
C GLY A 182 -13.82 -9.47 0.59
N VAL A 183 -13.31 -9.17 -0.60
CA VAL A 183 -11.96 -9.56 -1.04
C VAL A 183 -11.02 -8.38 -0.85
N TRP A 184 -9.88 -8.65 -0.21
CA TRP A 184 -8.89 -7.66 0.14
C TRP A 184 -7.51 -8.09 -0.36
N PHE A 185 -6.70 -7.13 -0.79
CA PHE A 185 -5.31 -7.36 -1.16
C PHE A 185 -4.40 -6.85 -0.05
N ASP A 186 -3.68 -7.75 0.62
CA ASP A 186 -2.61 -7.41 1.56
C ASP A 186 -1.46 -6.77 0.78
N LEU A 187 -1.30 -5.46 0.92
CA LEU A 187 -0.28 -4.69 0.22
C LEU A 187 1.14 -4.93 0.76
N THR A 188 1.25 -5.52 1.95
CA THR A 188 2.52 -5.82 2.63
C THR A 188 3.08 -7.15 2.18
N ARG A 189 2.21 -8.16 2.05
CA ARG A 189 2.62 -9.52 1.70
C ARG A 189 2.29 -9.92 0.25
N GLY A 190 1.47 -9.13 -0.44
CA GLY A 190 1.07 -9.38 -1.82
C GLY A 190 0.17 -10.61 -1.94
N SER A 191 -0.89 -10.67 -1.13
CA SER A 191 -1.83 -11.79 -1.10
C SER A 191 -3.28 -11.32 -1.08
N LEU A 192 -4.14 -12.00 -1.82
CA LEU A 192 -5.58 -11.88 -1.70
C LEU A 192 -6.07 -12.61 -0.44
N VAL A 193 -6.96 -11.95 0.29
CA VAL A 193 -7.56 -12.42 1.53
C VAL A 193 -9.07 -12.17 1.45
N THR A 194 -9.86 -13.23 1.63
CA THR A 194 -11.33 -13.12 1.66
C THR A 194 -11.80 -13.10 3.10
N GLY A 195 -12.44 -12.00 3.52
CA GLY A 195 -13.11 -11.89 4.82
C GLY A 195 -14.58 -12.31 4.76
N PRO A 196 -15.29 -12.32 5.91
CA PRO A 196 -14.80 -11.92 7.22
C PRO A 196 -13.94 -13.03 7.86
N ILE A 197 -12.71 -12.70 8.26
CA ILE A 197 -11.84 -13.63 9.00
C ILE A 197 -11.00 -12.88 10.04
N VAL A 198 -10.65 -13.55 11.13
CA VAL A 198 -9.58 -13.11 12.02
C VAL A 198 -8.29 -13.80 11.60
N TYR A 199 -7.27 -12.99 11.34
CA TYR A 199 -6.01 -13.42 10.78
C TYR A 199 -4.87 -12.99 11.71
N LYS A 200 -4.11 -13.95 12.24
CA LYS A 200 -2.94 -13.70 13.10
C LYS A 200 -1.65 -13.94 12.32
N ARG A 201 -0.78 -12.94 12.28
CA ARG A 201 0.51 -12.98 11.58
C ARG A 201 1.64 -12.37 12.39
N TRP A 202 2.85 -12.58 11.89
CA TRP A 202 4.08 -12.04 12.45
C TRP A 202 4.69 -11.04 11.47
N TYR A 203 4.97 -9.83 11.97
CA TYR A 203 5.43 -8.71 11.17
C TYR A 203 6.82 -8.28 11.62
N ALA A 204 7.75 -8.20 10.66
CA ALA A 204 9.06 -7.60 10.86
C ALA A 204 8.92 -6.09 11.11
N LEU A 205 10.01 -5.44 11.55
CA LEU A 205 9.97 -4.03 11.91
C LEU A 205 9.59 -3.12 10.72
N ASP A 206 9.92 -3.52 9.50
CA ASP A 206 9.62 -2.83 8.25
C ASP A 206 8.22 -3.17 7.66
N GLU A 207 7.47 -4.07 8.29
CA GLU A 207 6.16 -4.50 7.82
C GLU A 207 5.03 -3.87 8.65
N VAL A 208 4.01 -3.36 7.97
CA VAL A 208 2.76 -2.86 8.55
C VAL A 208 1.61 -3.52 7.82
N PRO A 209 0.64 -4.20 8.46
CA PRO A 209 -0.48 -4.75 7.72
C PRO A 209 -1.47 -3.65 7.31
N TRP A 210 -1.72 -3.60 6.01
CA TRP A 210 -2.72 -2.74 5.40
C TRP A 210 -3.24 -3.42 4.13
N PHE A 211 -4.55 -3.33 3.96
CA PHE A 211 -5.31 -4.12 3.00
C PHE A 211 -6.06 -3.17 2.10
N ALA A 212 -5.96 -3.39 0.79
CA ALA A 212 -6.72 -2.64 -0.19
C ALA A 212 -7.96 -3.42 -0.63
N LYS A 213 -9.11 -2.76 -0.70
CA LYS A 213 -10.35 -3.40 -1.18
C LYS A 213 -10.19 -3.78 -2.66
N ALA A 214 -10.43 -5.05 -2.99
CA ALA A 214 -10.40 -5.52 -4.37
C ALA A 214 -11.32 -4.68 -5.25
N GLY A 215 -10.89 -4.35 -6.47
CA GLY A 215 -11.68 -3.48 -7.36
C GLY A 215 -11.39 -2.01 -7.21
N SER A 216 -10.55 -1.60 -6.25
CA SER A 216 -10.10 -0.22 -6.16
C SER A 216 -9.05 0.10 -7.22
N ILE A 217 -9.14 1.27 -7.83
CA ILE A 217 -8.03 1.92 -8.54
C ILE A 217 -7.57 3.10 -7.65
N VAL A 218 -6.41 2.95 -7.00
CA VAL A 218 -5.94 3.92 -6.01
C VAL A 218 -4.89 4.84 -6.64
N PRO A 219 -5.09 6.17 -6.65
CA PRO A 219 -4.10 7.10 -7.16
C PRO A 219 -2.99 7.36 -6.15
N PHE A 220 -1.75 7.10 -6.56
CA PHE A 220 -0.52 7.47 -5.88
C PHE A 220 0.24 8.55 -6.67
N GLY A 221 1.09 9.29 -5.98
CA GLY A 221 2.15 10.09 -6.57
C GLY A 221 3.34 9.22 -6.98
N PRO A 222 4.25 9.77 -7.80
CA PRO A 222 5.40 9.04 -8.30
C PRO A 222 6.46 8.88 -7.19
N GLU A 223 7.40 7.97 -7.42
CA GLU A 223 8.61 7.89 -6.61
C GLU A 223 9.35 9.23 -6.57
N ALA A 224 10.03 9.50 -5.45
CA ALA A 224 10.80 10.73 -5.30
C ALA A 224 12.13 10.63 -6.05
N THR A 225 12.29 11.40 -7.12
CA THR A 225 13.55 11.52 -7.87
C THR A 225 14.45 12.65 -7.34
N ALA A 226 13.88 13.59 -6.58
CA ALA A 226 14.59 14.70 -5.93
C ALA A 226 13.81 15.21 -4.70
N SER A 227 14.39 16.16 -3.96
CA SER A 227 13.72 16.82 -2.84
C SER A 227 12.43 17.49 -3.30
N SER A 228 11.34 17.21 -2.60
CA SER A 228 10.03 17.83 -2.81
C SER A 228 9.61 18.72 -1.63
N LEU A 229 10.60 19.20 -0.86
CA LEU A 229 10.36 20.13 0.24
C LEU A 229 9.59 21.36 -0.28
N GLY A 230 8.46 21.67 0.37
CA GLY A 230 7.58 22.77 -0.02
C GLY A 230 6.74 22.53 -1.29
N GLN A 231 6.84 21.37 -1.94
CA GLN A 231 6.12 21.03 -3.17
C GLN A 231 4.91 20.13 -2.95
N ALA A 232 4.55 19.83 -1.70
CA ALA A 232 3.43 18.94 -1.37
C ALA A 232 2.06 19.44 -1.89
N GLN A 233 1.95 20.75 -2.13
CA GLN A 233 0.77 21.41 -2.72
C GLN A 233 0.73 21.34 -4.25
N THR A 234 1.81 20.92 -4.90
CA THR A 234 1.91 20.87 -6.36
C THR A 234 1.38 19.53 -6.87
N ALA A 235 0.43 19.58 -7.80
CA ALA A 235 -0.09 18.36 -8.44
C ALA A 235 1.05 17.58 -9.13
N PRO A 236 1.23 16.29 -8.83
CA PRO A 236 2.37 15.52 -9.33
C PRO A 236 2.31 15.40 -10.85
N GLU A 237 3.45 15.52 -11.53
CA GLU A 237 3.52 15.46 -12.99
C GLU A 237 3.12 14.12 -13.59
N ALA A 238 3.17 13.06 -12.79
CA ALA A 238 2.67 11.75 -13.12
C ALA A 238 1.80 11.24 -11.97
N LEU A 239 0.71 10.56 -12.29
CA LEU A 239 -0.08 9.81 -11.33
C LEU A 239 0.17 8.31 -11.54
N VAL A 240 0.34 7.60 -10.44
CA VAL A 240 0.43 6.15 -10.45
C VAL A 240 -0.95 5.61 -10.11
N LEU A 241 -1.58 4.90 -11.03
CA LEU A 241 -2.89 4.29 -10.79
C LEU A 241 -2.67 2.82 -10.44
N THR A 242 -2.70 2.52 -9.15
CA THR A 242 -2.52 1.15 -8.65
C THR A 242 -3.86 0.42 -8.67
N ILE A 243 -3.95 -0.58 -9.54
CA ILE A 243 -5.15 -1.40 -9.76
C ILE A 243 -5.09 -2.59 -8.80
N ILE A 244 -6.09 -2.68 -7.92
CA ILE A 244 -6.15 -3.69 -6.87
C ILE A 244 -6.88 -4.95 -7.37
N PRO A 245 -6.20 -6.12 -7.38
CA PRO A 245 -6.74 -7.37 -7.92
C PRO A 245 -7.85 -7.95 -7.03
N GLY A 246 -8.53 -8.99 -7.54
CA GLY A 246 -9.47 -9.81 -6.75
C GLY A 246 -10.93 -9.75 -7.21
N THR A 247 -11.25 -8.92 -8.20
CA THR A 247 -12.58 -8.83 -8.83
C THR A 247 -12.42 -8.53 -10.32
N PRO A 248 -13.34 -9.02 -11.19
CA PRO A 248 -13.32 -8.75 -12.64
C PRO A 248 -13.57 -7.28 -13.00
N HIS A 249 -14.18 -6.49 -12.12
CA HIS A 249 -14.49 -5.08 -12.38
C HIS A 249 -14.01 -4.22 -11.23
N GLY A 250 -13.60 -3.00 -11.55
CA GLY A 250 -13.20 -2.03 -10.54
C GLY A 250 -13.20 -0.59 -11.03
N SER A 251 -13.06 0.32 -10.08
CA SER A 251 -13.10 1.76 -10.34
C SER A 251 -12.29 2.56 -9.34
N GLY A 252 -12.06 3.82 -9.69
CA GLY A 252 -11.46 4.81 -8.81
C GLY A 252 -11.68 6.21 -9.35
N ALA A 253 -11.28 7.19 -8.55
CA ALA A 253 -11.30 8.59 -8.94
C ALA A 253 -10.16 9.35 -8.29
N VAL A 254 -9.78 10.47 -8.90
CA VAL A 254 -8.88 11.46 -8.30
C VAL A 254 -9.51 12.84 -8.38
N TYR A 255 -9.42 13.55 -7.26
CA TYR A 255 -9.80 14.96 -7.16
C TYR A 255 -8.58 15.85 -7.31
N ASP A 256 -8.71 16.92 -8.11
CA ASP A 256 -7.72 17.97 -8.24
C ASP A 256 -8.35 19.37 -8.13
N ASP A 257 -7.62 20.29 -7.52
CA ASP A 257 -7.86 21.74 -7.58
C ASP A 257 -6.52 22.49 -7.51
N ALA A 258 -6.55 23.81 -7.35
CA ALA A 258 -5.34 24.63 -7.25
C ALA A 258 -4.51 24.40 -5.95
N GLY A 259 -5.05 23.69 -4.95
CA GLY A 259 -4.36 23.28 -3.72
C GLY A 259 -4.02 24.39 -2.72
N ASN A 260 -4.28 25.66 -3.05
CA ASN A 260 -3.72 26.80 -2.32
C ASN A 260 -4.72 27.95 -2.06
N SER A 261 -6.00 27.77 -2.40
CA SER A 261 -7.02 28.80 -2.25
C SER A 261 -8.38 28.20 -1.94
N SER A 262 -9.33 29.03 -1.50
CA SER A 262 -10.73 28.63 -1.32
C SER A 262 -11.54 28.63 -2.63
N ALA A 263 -10.86 28.70 -3.79
CA ALA A 263 -11.53 28.72 -5.09
C ALA A 263 -12.39 27.48 -5.31
N TYR A 264 -11.97 26.32 -4.79
CA TYR A 264 -12.68 25.04 -4.91
C TYR A 264 -14.13 25.06 -4.40
N LEU A 265 -14.48 26.03 -3.54
CA LEU A 265 -15.86 26.26 -3.09
C LEU A 265 -16.77 26.77 -4.21
N ARG A 266 -16.19 27.35 -5.27
CA ARG A 266 -16.88 27.63 -6.53
C ARG A 266 -16.86 26.32 -7.33
N GLY A 267 -18.05 25.80 -7.67
CA GLY A 267 -18.22 24.48 -8.28
C GLY A 267 -17.45 24.25 -9.59
N ASP A 268 -16.94 25.32 -10.20
CA ASP A 268 -16.18 25.35 -11.46
C ASP A 268 -14.65 25.42 -11.29
N GLN A 269 -14.13 25.32 -10.06
CA GLN A 269 -12.70 25.50 -9.74
C GLN A 269 -12.05 24.25 -9.15
N HIS A 270 -12.47 23.10 -9.64
CA HIS A 270 -11.88 21.80 -9.34
C HIS A 270 -12.22 20.83 -10.46
N SER A 271 -11.66 19.62 -10.38
CA SER A 271 -11.93 18.58 -11.36
C SER A 271 -11.86 17.19 -10.75
N TRP A 272 -12.64 16.29 -11.33
CA TRP A 272 -12.61 14.86 -11.04
C TRP A 272 -12.20 14.08 -12.28
N THR A 273 -11.29 13.12 -12.13
CA THR A 273 -10.98 12.16 -13.19
C THR A 273 -11.34 10.76 -12.69
N HIS A 274 -12.19 10.06 -13.44
CA HIS A 274 -12.63 8.71 -13.10
C HIS A 274 -11.84 7.67 -13.89
N PHE A 275 -11.72 6.49 -13.30
CA PHE A 275 -11.04 5.34 -13.87
C PHE A 275 -11.88 4.09 -13.67
N THR A 276 -11.86 3.18 -14.64
CA THR A 276 -12.44 1.83 -14.49
C THR A 276 -11.49 0.78 -15.02
N TYR A 277 -11.67 -0.46 -14.58
CA TYR A 277 -11.15 -1.61 -15.27
C TYR A 277 -12.21 -2.70 -15.38
N ASP A 278 -12.15 -3.45 -16.47
CA ASP A 278 -13.06 -4.54 -16.77
C ASP A 278 -12.29 -5.71 -17.38
N SER A 279 -12.31 -6.86 -16.72
CA SER A 279 -11.89 -8.13 -17.28
C SER A 279 -12.94 -8.57 -18.31
N GLN A 280 -12.53 -8.69 -19.58
CA GLN A 280 -13.43 -9.09 -20.66
C GLN A 280 -13.56 -10.62 -20.75
N ASP A 281 -12.50 -11.33 -20.38
CA ASP A 281 -12.39 -12.78 -20.30
C ASP A 281 -11.24 -13.15 -19.34
N ASN A 282 -10.89 -14.43 -19.27
CA ASN A 282 -9.76 -14.89 -18.43
C ASN A 282 -8.37 -14.48 -18.96
N ALA A 283 -8.29 -13.86 -20.14
CA ALA A 283 -7.05 -13.57 -20.84
C ALA A 283 -6.85 -12.08 -21.15
N SER A 284 -7.82 -11.21 -20.87
CA SER A 284 -7.73 -9.79 -21.19
C SER A 284 -8.50 -8.88 -20.24
N MET A 285 -7.93 -7.70 -20.04
CA MET A 285 -8.46 -6.62 -19.21
C MET A 285 -8.42 -5.31 -20.00
N VAL A 286 -9.42 -4.46 -19.80
CA VAL A 286 -9.44 -3.09 -20.32
C VAL A 286 -9.47 -2.12 -19.16
N VAL A 287 -8.50 -1.22 -19.11
CA VAL A 287 -8.48 -0.08 -18.18
C VAL A 287 -8.90 1.16 -18.94
N THR A 288 -9.87 1.91 -18.42
CA THR A 288 -10.35 3.16 -19.03
C THR A 288 -10.05 4.35 -18.13
N ILE A 289 -9.41 5.37 -18.69
CA ILE A 289 -9.24 6.69 -18.08
C ILE A 289 -10.23 7.63 -18.77
N TYR A 290 -11.17 8.19 -18.02
CA TYR A 290 -12.17 9.11 -18.56
C TYR A 290 -11.64 10.55 -18.63
N PRO A 291 -12.23 11.42 -19.47
CA PRO A 291 -11.97 12.85 -19.44
C PRO A 291 -12.18 13.41 -18.03
N ALA A 292 -11.36 14.36 -17.66
CA ALA A 292 -11.55 15.12 -16.45
C ALA A 292 -12.83 15.95 -16.55
N ASN A 293 -13.69 15.82 -15.55
CA ASN A 293 -14.87 16.63 -15.38
C ASN A 293 -14.53 17.85 -14.52
N GLY A 294 -14.63 19.05 -15.08
CA GLY A 294 -14.24 20.31 -14.43
C GLY A 294 -12.82 20.77 -14.76
N THR A 295 -12.46 21.95 -14.26
CA THR A 295 -11.15 22.58 -14.48
C THR A 295 -10.80 23.52 -13.33
N PHE A 296 -9.56 24.01 -13.30
CA PHE A 296 -9.11 25.03 -12.37
C PHE A 296 -7.87 25.73 -12.93
N ALA A 297 -7.54 26.89 -12.38
CA ALA A 297 -6.34 27.63 -12.77
C ALA A 297 -5.07 26.80 -12.51
N GLY A 298 -4.30 26.52 -13.56
CA GLY A 298 -3.06 25.73 -13.49
C GLY A 298 -3.22 24.25 -13.82
N ARG A 299 -4.43 23.76 -14.17
CA ARG A 299 -4.61 22.40 -14.67
C ARG A 299 -3.85 22.20 -15.97
N ARG A 300 -3.03 21.15 -16.04
CA ARG A 300 -2.31 20.78 -17.26
C ARG A 300 -3.27 20.17 -18.29
N PRO A 301 -3.09 20.45 -19.60
CA PRO A 301 -3.91 19.85 -20.65
C PRO A 301 -3.61 18.35 -20.86
N ARG A 302 -2.47 17.88 -20.36
CA ARG A 302 -2.03 16.48 -20.41
C ARG A 302 -1.58 16.01 -19.03
N GLN A 303 -1.81 14.74 -18.76
CA GLN A 303 -1.43 14.08 -17.51
C GLN A 303 -0.69 12.79 -17.85
N ARG A 304 0.49 12.61 -17.23
CA ARG A 304 1.19 11.32 -17.30
C ARG A 304 0.58 10.36 -16.30
N TYR A 305 0.41 9.11 -16.73
CA TYR A 305 -0.02 8.02 -15.87
C TYR A 305 0.97 6.86 -15.93
N LEU A 306 1.15 6.20 -14.80
CA LEU A 306 1.71 4.85 -14.71
C LEU A 306 0.61 3.94 -14.18
N LEU A 307 0.12 3.03 -15.01
CA LEU A 307 -0.79 1.99 -14.55
C LEU A 307 0.03 0.89 -13.88
N GLU A 308 -0.29 0.57 -12.63
CA GLU A 308 0.32 -0.54 -11.88
C GLU A 308 -0.72 -1.63 -11.66
N LEU A 309 -0.68 -2.69 -12.48
CA LEU A 309 -1.53 -3.86 -12.28
C LEU A 309 -0.79 -4.82 -11.34
N ARG A 310 -1.19 -4.82 -10.07
CA ARG A 310 -0.58 -5.64 -9.01
C ARG A 310 -1.06 -7.08 -9.12
N HIS A 311 -0.23 -8.02 -8.65
CA HIS A 311 -0.58 -9.45 -8.65
C HIS A 311 -0.96 -9.95 -10.06
N ALA A 312 -0.19 -9.49 -11.05
CA ALA A 312 -0.44 -9.78 -12.45
C ALA A 312 0.65 -10.69 -13.00
N VAL A 313 0.27 -11.59 -13.90
CA VAL A 313 1.23 -12.30 -14.76
C VAL A 313 1.73 -11.35 -15.86
N PRO A 314 2.87 -11.62 -16.52
CA PRO A 314 3.30 -10.84 -17.65
C PRO A 314 2.23 -10.74 -18.74
N ALA A 315 2.07 -9.55 -19.31
CA ALA A 315 1.25 -9.38 -20.50
C ALA A 315 1.93 -10.06 -21.69
N ARG A 316 1.13 -10.66 -22.58
CA ARG A 316 1.57 -11.00 -23.93
C ARG A 316 1.67 -9.75 -24.79
N HIS A 317 0.71 -8.85 -24.60
CA HIS A 317 0.49 -7.70 -25.47
C HIS A 317 -0.29 -6.60 -24.76
N VAL A 318 0.00 -5.34 -25.08
CA VAL A 318 -0.67 -4.16 -24.53
C VAL A 318 -0.96 -3.18 -25.66
N GLN A 319 -2.18 -2.66 -25.69
CA GLN A 319 -2.63 -1.65 -26.64
C GLN A 319 -3.14 -0.41 -25.91
N VAL A 320 -2.87 0.76 -26.45
CA VAL A 320 -3.42 2.05 -26.02
C VAL A 320 -4.24 2.63 -27.17
N ASP A 321 -5.53 2.85 -26.95
CA ASP A 321 -6.48 3.33 -27.95
C ASP A 321 -6.45 2.51 -29.27
N GLY A 322 -6.23 1.20 -29.14
CA GLY A 322 -6.17 0.26 -30.28
C GLY A 322 -4.79 0.16 -30.95
N HIS A 323 -3.79 0.92 -30.50
CA HIS A 323 -2.42 0.87 -31.01
C HIS A 323 -1.50 0.11 -30.07
N ASP A 324 -0.68 -0.77 -30.63
CA ASP A 324 0.28 -1.57 -29.88
C ASP A 324 1.38 -0.69 -29.27
N VAL A 325 1.73 -0.96 -28.00
CA VAL A 325 2.84 -0.30 -27.31
C VAL A 325 3.95 -1.29 -26.98
N ALA A 326 5.19 -0.84 -27.11
CA ALA A 326 6.36 -1.70 -27.00
C ALA A 326 6.64 -2.17 -25.56
N TYR A 327 7.12 -3.41 -25.43
CA TYR A 327 7.67 -3.96 -24.20
C TYR A 327 9.11 -3.49 -23.97
N SER A 328 9.48 -3.17 -22.73
CA SER A 328 10.86 -2.95 -22.32
C SER A 328 11.21 -3.73 -21.03
N ALA A 329 12.22 -4.59 -21.10
CA ALA A 329 12.64 -5.44 -19.98
C ALA A 329 13.36 -4.67 -18.85
N PHE A 330 13.95 -3.51 -19.17
CA PHE A 330 14.74 -2.69 -18.25
C PHE A 330 14.23 -1.24 -18.16
N GLY A 331 12.98 -1.00 -18.57
CA GLY A 331 12.41 0.36 -18.72
C GLY A 331 12.06 1.08 -17.41
N ASN A 332 12.57 0.63 -16.28
CA ASN A 332 12.47 1.30 -14.98
C ASN A 332 13.36 2.56 -14.90
N ASP A 333 14.29 2.75 -15.83
CA ASP A 333 15.25 3.85 -15.84
C ASP A 333 15.13 4.65 -17.15
N GLU A 334 14.61 5.88 -17.05
CA GLU A 334 14.73 7.10 -17.91
C GLU A 334 14.82 7.00 -19.46
N THR A 335 14.71 5.82 -20.04
CA THR A 335 14.91 5.50 -21.46
C THR A 335 13.61 5.00 -22.09
N LYS A 336 12.49 5.64 -21.71
CA LYS A 336 11.21 5.35 -22.36
C LYS A 336 11.28 5.79 -23.83
N PRO A 337 10.75 5.00 -24.77
CA PRO A 337 10.45 5.53 -26.09
C PRO A 337 9.49 6.71 -25.91
N GLU A 338 9.76 7.82 -26.60
CA GLU A 338 8.76 8.87 -26.80
C GLU A 338 7.49 8.21 -27.36
N GLY A 339 6.35 8.33 -26.66
CA GLY A 339 5.07 7.77 -27.10
C GLY A 339 4.48 6.62 -26.27
N GLY A 340 5.11 6.23 -25.15
CA GLY A 340 4.56 5.22 -24.22
C GLY A 340 5.22 3.85 -24.33
N GLY A 341 4.75 2.89 -23.53
CA GLY A 341 5.33 1.54 -23.45
C GLY A 341 4.92 0.80 -22.17
N TRP A 342 5.26 -0.48 -22.08
CA TRP A 342 5.00 -1.28 -20.89
C TRP A 342 6.21 -2.10 -20.46
N THR A 343 6.30 -2.38 -19.16
CA THR A 343 7.34 -3.20 -18.54
C THR A 343 6.70 -4.16 -17.54
N TYR A 344 7.46 -5.15 -17.07
CA TYR A 344 7.03 -6.04 -16.01
C TYR A 344 8.03 -5.97 -14.88
N ASP A 345 7.57 -5.65 -13.67
CA ASP A 345 8.39 -5.67 -12.45
C ASP A 345 8.21 -7.01 -11.74
N PRO A 346 9.16 -7.95 -11.87
CA PRO A 346 9.06 -9.25 -11.24
C PRO A 346 9.39 -9.23 -9.75
N SER A 347 9.92 -8.13 -9.19
CA SER A 347 10.12 -7.99 -7.75
C SER A 347 8.83 -7.71 -6.99
N HIS A 348 7.82 -7.17 -7.69
CA HIS A 348 6.48 -6.93 -7.16
C HIS A 348 5.38 -7.65 -7.93
N LEU A 349 5.72 -8.51 -8.90
CA LEU A 349 4.77 -9.20 -9.78
C LEU A 349 3.72 -8.23 -10.36
N THR A 350 4.22 -7.12 -10.92
CA THR A 350 3.39 -5.98 -11.33
C THR A 350 3.64 -5.66 -12.80
N LEU A 351 2.56 -5.55 -13.59
CA LEU A 351 2.63 -5.00 -14.94
C LEU A 351 2.55 -3.48 -14.87
N LEU A 352 3.45 -2.80 -15.58
CA LEU A 352 3.58 -1.35 -15.60
C LEU A 352 3.28 -0.83 -17.00
N VAL A 353 2.33 0.09 -17.15
CA VAL A 353 2.03 0.74 -18.44
C VAL A 353 2.19 2.25 -18.31
N HIS A 354 3.04 2.84 -19.17
CA HIS A 354 3.31 4.26 -19.18
C HIS A 354 2.47 4.98 -20.23
N LEU A 355 1.77 6.03 -19.79
CA LEU A 355 0.85 6.80 -20.60
C LEU A 355 1.12 8.30 -20.46
N ASP A 356 0.84 9.04 -21.52
CA ASP A 356 0.68 10.49 -21.49
C ASP A 356 -0.60 10.82 -22.24
N VAL A 357 -1.63 11.27 -21.51
CA VAL A 357 -2.99 11.37 -22.04
C VAL A 357 -3.48 12.81 -21.99
N ALA A 358 -4.27 13.21 -22.97
CA ALA A 358 -4.98 14.49 -22.89
C ALA A 358 -6.12 14.36 -21.86
N VAL A 359 -6.24 15.35 -20.97
CA VAL A 359 -7.25 15.30 -19.90
C VAL A 359 -8.69 15.44 -20.40
N THR A 360 -8.88 15.76 -21.68
CA THR A 360 -10.19 15.93 -22.32
C THR A 360 -10.64 14.70 -23.12
N SER A 361 -9.82 13.65 -23.20
CA SER A 361 -10.11 12.45 -23.98
C SER A 361 -10.26 11.22 -23.10
N THR A 362 -11.12 10.29 -23.51
CA THR A 362 -11.12 8.94 -22.97
C THR A 362 -9.93 8.18 -23.54
N THR A 363 -9.12 7.55 -22.70
CA THR A 363 -8.04 6.64 -23.10
C THR A 363 -8.36 5.23 -22.63
N ARG A 364 -8.24 4.24 -23.51
CA ARG A 364 -8.45 2.82 -23.21
C ARG A 364 -7.14 2.04 -23.36
N VAL A 365 -6.76 1.34 -22.31
CA VAL A 365 -5.61 0.43 -22.31
C VAL A 365 -6.12 -1.00 -22.27
N ARG A 366 -5.88 -1.76 -23.34
CA ARG A 366 -6.18 -3.19 -23.38
C ARG A 366 -4.92 -3.98 -23.06
N VAL A 367 -5.00 -4.84 -22.06
CA VAL A 367 -3.93 -5.76 -21.69
C VAL A 367 -4.39 -7.18 -22.04
N GLN A 368 -3.55 -7.92 -22.75
CA GLN A 368 -3.74 -9.34 -23.02
C GLN A 368 -2.65 -10.12 -22.27
N PHE A 369 -3.04 -11.14 -21.53
CA PHE A 369 -2.13 -11.97 -20.73
C PHE A 369 -1.75 -13.24 -21.48
N ASP A 370 -0.53 -13.74 -21.24
CA ASP A 370 -0.18 -15.09 -21.65
C ASP A 370 -0.83 -16.08 -20.70
N THR A 371 -1.79 -16.88 -21.17
CA THR A 371 -2.27 -18.05 -20.44
C THR A 371 -1.92 -19.30 -21.25
N PRO A 372 -0.80 -19.98 -20.98
CA PRO A 372 -0.46 -21.21 -21.68
C PRO A 372 -1.57 -22.25 -21.49
N ALA A 373 -2.07 -22.82 -22.59
CA ALA A 373 -3.16 -23.80 -22.59
C ALA A 373 -2.86 -25.07 -21.77
N SER A 374 -1.58 -25.37 -21.49
CA SER A 374 -1.12 -26.54 -20.73
C SER A 374 -0.95 -26.31 -19.22
N LEU A 375 -1.13 -25.08 -18.73
CA LEU A 375 -0.99 -24.68 -17.33
C LEU A 375 -2.30 -24.11 -16.76
N SER A 376 -3.43 -24.76 -17.07
CA SER A 376 -4.78 -24.39 -16.63
C SER A 376 -5.00 -24.33 -15.12
N THR A 377 -3.98 -24.56 -14.29
CA THR A 377 -3.94 -24.11 -12.90
C THR A 377 -3.40 -22.68 -12.83
N LYS A 378 -4.29 -21.74 -12.52
CA LYS A 378 -3.98 -20.37 -12.06
C LYS A 378 -2.74 -20.41 -11.17
N VAL A 379 -1.61 -19.87 -11.64
CA VAL A 379 -0.41 -19.78 -10.82
C VAL A 379 -0.76 -18.92 -9.61
N ASP A 380 -0.52 -19.45 -8.42
CA ASP A 380 -0.81 -18.74 -7.18
C ASP A 380 0.32 -17.75 -6.87
N LEU A 381 0.01 -16.46 -6.97
CA LEU A 381 0.97 -15.39 -6.68
C LEU A 381 0.91 -14.95 -5.20
N ASN A 382 0.01 -15.53 -4.39
CA ASN A 382 -0.20 -15.10 -3.02
C ASN A 382 1.07 -15.28 -2.17
N GLY A 383 1.47 -14.20 -1.49
CA GLY A 383 2.60 -14.23 -0.56
C GLY A 383 3.99 -14.29 -1.22
N VAL A 384 4.06 -14.42 -2.55
CA VAL A 384 5.33 -14.48 -3.29
C VAL A 384 6.09 -13.16 -3.14
N VAL A 385 5.40 -12.01 -3.29
CA VAL A 385 6.00 -10.67 -3.14
C VAL A 385 6.54 -10.46 -1.72
N GLY A 386 5.73 -10.74 -0.69
CA GLY A 386 6.18 -10.62 0.70
C GLY A 386 7.36 -11.53 1.03
N THR A 387 7.35 -12.76 0.52
CA THR A 387 8.45 -13.70 0.72
C THR A 387 9.72 -13.26 -0.02
N MET A 388 9.62 -12.70 -1.24
CA MET A 388 10.75 -12.08 -1.93
C MET A 388 11.35 -10.90 -1.16
N ALA A 389 10.51 -10.03 -0.58
CA ALA A 389 10.97 -8.92 0.25
C ALA A 389 11.72 -9.43 1.49
N ARG A 390 11.14 -10.41 2.20
CA ARG A 390 11.77 -11.03 3.37
C ARG A 390 13.05 -11.78 3.05
N LEU A 391 13.15 -12.39 1.87
CA LEU A 391 14.38 -13.00 1.42
C LEU A 391 15.52 -11.98 1.44
N GLN A 392 15.34 -10.74 0.98
CA GLN A 392 16.42 -9.74 1.03
C GLN A 392 16.99 -9.56 2.44
N HIS A 393 16.13 -9.55 3.47
CA HIS A 393 16.54 -9.54 4.87
C HIS A 393 17.27 -10.83 5.26
N VAL A 394 16.73 -12.00 4.90
CA VAL A 394 17.39 -13.30 5.14
C VAL A 394 18.80 -13.32 4.56
N LYS A 395 19.03 -12.75 3.37
CA LYS A 395 20.35 -12.69 2.76
C LYS A 395 21.31 -11.86 3.61
N THR A 396 20.89 -10.68 4.06
CA THR A 396 21.72 -9.85 4.94
C THR A 396 22.08 -10.59 6.23
N LEU A 397 21.15 -11.33 6.83
CA LEU A 397 21.43 -12.13 8.03
C LEU A 397 22.45 -13.25 7.76
N LEU A 398 22.33 -13.96 6.64
CA LEU A 398 23.27 -15.01 6.24
C LEU A 398 24.68 -14.44 5.98
N ASP A 399 24.76 -13.31 5.27
CA ASP A 399 26.02 -12.63 4.97
C ASP A 399 26.74 -12.21 6.27
N LEU A 400 26.00 -11.71 7.28
CA LEU A 400 26.53 -11.34 8.59
C LEU A 400 27.01 -12.54 9.43
N GLN A 401 26.57 -13.75 9.09
CA GLN A 401 27.04 -15.00 9.70
C GLN A 401 28.14 -15.68 8.88
N PHE A 402 28.64 -15.03 7.82
CA PHE A 402 29.63 -15.59 6.90
C PHE A 402 29.18 -16.92 6.26
N ALA A 403 27.87 -17.12 6.05
CA ALA A 403 27.36 -18.24 5.27
C ALA A 403 27.56 -17.94 3.78
N TYR A 404 28.17 -18.88 3.05
CA TYR A 404 28.48 -18.68 1.63
C TYR A 404 27.31 -19.13 0.76
N ALA A 405 27.16 -18.52 -0.42
CA ALA A 405 26.02 -18.78 -1.31
C ALA A 405 25.96 -20.22 -1.82
N GLU A 406 27.09 -20.94 -1.76
CA GLU A 406 27.24 -22.36 -2.06
C GLU A 406 26.62 -23.27 -0.98
N ASP A 407 26.45 -22.76 0.25
CA ASP A 407 25.89 -23.50 1.38
C ASP A 407 24.34 -23.54 1.36
N TYR A 408 23.71 -22.67 0.56
CA TYR A 408 22.25 -22.56 0.43
C TYR A 408 21.77 -22.42 -1.03
N PRO A 409 22.07 -23.40 -1.92
CA PRO A 409 21.72 -23.31 -3.33
C PRO A 409 20.22 -23.09 -3.59
N TYR A 410 19.30 -23.66 -2.82
CA TYR A 410 17.86 -23.46 -3.05
C TYR A 410 17.39 -22.05 -2.69
N LEU A 411 17.86 -21.49 -1.56
CA LEU A 411 17.62 -20.08 -1.27
C LEU A 411 18.25 -19.17 -2.33
N ARG A 412 19.47 -19.46 -2.78
CA ARG A 412 20.12 -18.74 -3.90
C ARG A 412 19.26 -18.78 -5.17
N HIS A 413 18.64 -19.92 -5.48
CA HIS A 413 17.69 -20.02 -6.59
C HIS A 413 16.47 -19.12 -6.37
N ALA A 414 15.87 -19.11 -5.18
CA ALA A 414 14.74 -18.22 -4.85
C ALA A 414 15.10 -16.73 -5.01
N TYR A 415 16.26 -16.30 -4.50
CA TYR A 415 16.77 -14.93 -4.68
C TYR A 415 16.88 -14.49 -6.14
N GLY A 416 17.28 -15.41 -7.01
CA GLY A 416 17.48 -15.11 -8.42
C GLY A 416 16.20 -15.10 -9.25
N MET A 417 15.03 -15.47 -8.69
CA MET A 417 13.79 -15.63 -9.45
C MET A 417 13.41 -14.35 -10.20
N SER A 418 13.34 -13.21 -9.50
CA SER A 418 12.95 -11.95 -10.10
C SER A 418 13.87 -11.55 -11.26
N ARG A 419 15.18 -11.73 -11.11
CA ARG A 419 16.16 -11.46 -12.18
C ARG A 419 16.01 -12.39 -13.38
N ARG A 420 15.72 -13.69 -13.16
CA ARG A 420 15.51 -14.64 -14.25
C ARG A 420 14.24 -14.31 -15.05
N ILE A 421 13.16 -13.95 -14.36
CA ILE A 421 11.92 -13.47 -14.98
C ILE A 421 12.18 -12.17 -15.76
N GLN A 422 12.91 -11.22 -15.19
CA GLN A 422 13.25 -9.97 -15.87
C GLN A 422 14.01 -10.20 -17.18
N TYR A 423 14.99 -11.12 -17.16
CA TYR A 423 15.80 -11.44 -18.33
C TYR A 423 15.02 -12.24 -19.39
N ASN A 424 14.12 -13.12 -18.96
CA ASN A 424 13.30 -13.93 -19.84
C ASN A 424 11.88 -14.11 -19.29
N LEU A 425 10.93 -13.29 -19.75
CA LEU A 425 9.53 -13.35 -19.30
C LEU A 425 8.87 -14.72 -19.53
N THR A 426 9.32 -15.49 -20.53
CA THR A 426 8.75 -16.83 -20.80
C THR A 426 9.04 -17.82 -19.67
N SER A 427 10.04 -17.55 -18.83
CA SER A 427 10.34 -18.36 -17.64
C SER A 427 9.35 -18.16 -16.49
N PHE A 428 8.54 -17.09 -16.51
CA PHE A 428 7.66 -16.69 -15.42
C PHE A 428 6.85 -17.84 -14.82
N PHE A 429 6.12 -18.57 -15.66
CA PHE A 429 5.23 -19.63 -15.19
C PHE A 429 5.99 -20.76 -14.50
N GLN A 430 7.14 -21.15 -15.06
CA GLN A 430 7.98 -22.20 -14.49
C GLN A 430 8.59 -21.74 -13.15
N GLU A 431 9.10 -20.51 -13.11
CA GLU A 431 9.74 -19.93 -11.93
C GLU A 431 8.77 -19.84 -10.75
N VAL A 432 7.55 -19.32 -10.98
CA VAL A 432 6.57 -19.19 -9.91
C VAL A 432 5.95 -20.54 -9.52
N ALA A 433 5.75 -21.48 -10.45
CA ALA A 433 5.28 -22.83 -10.11
C ALA A 433 6.24 -23.57 -9.18
N LEU A 434 7.55 -23.33 -9.30
CA LEU A 434 8.58 -23.95 -8.46
C LEU A 434 8.83 -23.18 -7.15
N TRP A 435 8.28 -21.98 -7.00
CA TRP A 435 8.48 -21.12 -5.84
C TRP A 435 8.22 -21.80 -4.49
N PRO A 436 7.07 -22.48 -4.25
CA PRO A 436 6.81 -23.11 -2.95
C PRO A 436 7.84 -24.18 -2.61
N GLN A 437 8.33 -24.90 -3.62
CA GLN A 437 9.36 -25.91 -3.44
C GLN A 437 10.70 -25.28 -3.06
N TRP A 438 11.08 -24.14 -3.67
CA TRP A 438 12.37 -23.49 -3.41
C TRP A 438 12.41 -22.94 -1.99
N ILE A 439 11.31 -22.34 -1.52
CA ILE A 439 11.20 -21.85 -0.14
C ILE A 439 11.26 -23.01 0.85
N LYS A 440 10.50 -24.10 0.61
CA LYS A 440 10.51 -25.29 1.47
C LYS A 440 11.92 -25.90 1.61
N LEU A 441 12.62 -26.06 0.50
CA LEU A 441 13.98 -26.59 0.50
C LEU A 441 14.96 -25.62 1.14
N GLY A 442 14.83 -24.32 0.88
CA GLY A 442 15.65 -23.29 1.50
C GLY A 442 15.53 -23.22 3.03
N VAL A 443 14.32 -23.40 3.58
CA VAL A 443 14.13 -23.52 5.04
C VAL A 443 14.88 -24.74 5.59
N ALA A 444 14.87 -25.86 4.87
CA ALA A 444 15.60 -27.06 5.27
C ALA A 444 17.13 -26.87 5.19
N GLU A 445 17.64 -26.06 4.25
CA GLU A 445 19.05 -25.65 4.20
C GLU A 445 19.43 -24.84 5.43
N VAL A 446 18.68 -23.77 5.73
CA VAL A 446 18.96 -22.88 6.88
C VAL A 446 19.04 -23.67 8.19
N ARG A 447 18.15 -24.65 8.39
CA ARG A 447 18.16 -25.51 9.59
C ARG A 447 19.43 -26.37 9.72
N LYS A 448 20.13 -26.63 8.62
CA LYS A 448 21.40 -27.39 8.60
C LYS A 448 22.63 -26.50 8.67
N LEU A 449 22.51 -25.20 8.37
CA LEU A 449 23.61 -24.26 8.46
C LEU A 449 24.06 -24.07 9.91
N LYS A 450 25.37 -23.92 10.11
CA LYS A 450 25.98 -23.61 11.41
C LYS A 450 25.85 -22.11 11.70
N LEU A 451 24.65 -21.68 12.10
CA LEU A 451 24.35 -20.30 12.44
C LEU A 451 24.17 -20.14 13.95
N ALA A 452 24.25 -18.91 14.46
CA ALA A 452 23.77 -18.61 15.81
C ALA A 452 22.29 -19.03 15.96
N PRO A 453 21.87 -19.70 17.06
CA PRO A 453 20.51 -20.20 17.20
C PRO A 453 19.42 -19.14 17.04
N SER A 454 19.66 -17.92 17.54
CA SER A 454 18.74 -16.79 17.39
C SER A 454 18.58 -16.35 15.93
N VAL A 455 19.68 -16.28 15.18
CA VAL A 455 19.67 -15.92 13.76
C VAL A 455 18.98 -17.00 12.93
N GLN A 456 19.25 -18.28 13.22
CA GLN A 456 18.56 -19.38 12.56
C GLN A 456 17.05 -19.33 12.79
N ALA A 457 16.61 -19.10 14.04
CA ALA A 457 15.21 -18.97 14.38
C ALA A 457 14.55 -17.78 13.66
N GLN A 458 15.21 -16.61 13.66
CA GLN A 458 14.74 -15.43 12.94
C GLN A 458 14.56 -15.70 11.44
N ILE A 459 15.55 -16.31 10.78
CA ILE A 459 15.45 -16.64 9.34
C ILE A 459 14.30 -17.61 9.09
N VAL A 460 14.17 -18.67 9.88
CA VAL A 460 13.08 -19.65 9.73
C VAL A 460 11.72 -18.98 9.88
N HIS A 461 11.54 -18.09 10.86
CA HIS A 461 10.28 -17.35 11.04
C HIS A 461 9.99 -16.33 9.93
N LEU A 462 11.01 -15.76 9.29
CA LEU A 462 10.83 -14.91 8.12
C LEU A 462 10.32 -15.72 6.91
N LEU A 463 10.87 -16.92 6.70
CA LEU A 463 10.55 -17.77 5.55
C LEU A 463 9.26 -18.59 5.72
N VAL A 464 8.94 -18.98 6.95
CA VAL A 464 7.77 -19.78 7.31
C VAL A 464 6.74 -18.84 7.94
N ASP A 465 5.88 -18.27 7.11
CA ASP A 465 4.74 -17.49 7.58
C ASP A 465 3.67 -18.47 8.11
N ASP A 466 3.83 -18.95 9.34
CA ASP A 466 2.87 -19.82 10.01
C ASP A 466 1.49 -19.15 10.02
N THR A 467 0.46 -19.90 9.62
CA THR A 467 -0.96 -19.55 9.35
C THR A 467 -1.36 -19.30 7.90
N ALA A 468 -0.99 -20.20 6.97
CA ALA A 468 -1.61 -20.29 5.65
C ALA A 468 -3.07 -19.80 5.67
N VAL A 469 -3.38 -18.74 4.92
CA VAL A 469 -4.77 -18.38 4.63
C VAL A 469 -5.39 -19.67 4.09
N PRO A 470 -6.49 -20.19 4.67
CA PRO A 470 -7.12 -21.36 4.11
C PRO A 470 -7.42 -21.08 2.64
N HIS A 471 -6.73 -21.78 1.74
CA HIS A 471 -7.03 -21.82 0.32
C HIS A 471 -8.32 -22.62 0.13
N GLU A 472 -9.43 -22.16 0.72
CA GLU A 472 -10.72 -22.51 0.16
C GLU A 472 -10.97 -21.53 -0.96
N SER A 473 -10.88 -22.04 -2.19
CA SER A 473 -11.42 -21.46 -3.41
C SER A 473 -12.92 -21.19 -3.25
N ARG A 474 -13.27 -20.16 -2.48
CA ARG A 474 -14.64 -19.61 -2.38
C ARG A 474 -14.87 -18.45 -3.33
N VAL A 475 -13.89 -18.15 -4.18
CA VAL A 475 -14.03 -17.18 -5.27
C VAL A 475 -15.21 -17.59 -6.17
N ASP A 476 -15.44 -18.88 -6.38
CA ASP A 476 -16.54 -19.36 -7.24
C ASP A 476 -17.94 -19.34 -6.57
N LYS A 477 -18.04 -19.03 -5.26
CA LYS A 477 -19.33 -18.96 -4.55
C LYS A 477 -19.86 -17.55 -4.28
N VAL A 478 -19.04 -16.51 -4.48
CA VAL A 478 -19.48 -15.11 -4.31
C VAL A 478 -19.94 -14.50 -5.64
N PHE A 479 -19.51 -15.06 -6.77
CA PHE A 479 -19.98 -14.63 -8.09
C PHE A 479 -21.34 -15.23 -8.52
N SER A 480 -22.02 -15.99 -7.65
CA SER A 480 -23.36 -16.54 -7.96
C SER A 480 -24.52 -15.69 -7.47
N ASP A 481 -24.27 -14.71 -6.60
CA ASP A 481 -25.34 -13.86 -6.06
C ASP A 481 -25.19 -12.44 -6.63
N ASP A 482 -26.04 -12.15 -7.61
CA ASP A 482 -26.38 -10.81 -8.08
C ASP A 482 -26.69 -9.90 -6.88
N GLN A 483 -25.69 -9.16 -6.41
CA GLN A 483 -25.93 -7.84 -5.85
C GLN A 483 -25.32 -6.84 -6.82
N ALA A 484 -26.20 -6.35 -7.69
CA ALA A 484 -25.96 -5.19 -8.52
C ALA A 484 -25.22 -4.13 -7.69
N ALA A 485 -24.06 -3.73 -8.20
CA ALA A 485 -23.37 -2.55 -7.73
C ALA A 485 -24.34 -1.37 -7.89
N ASP A 486 -24.93 -0.93 -6.78
CA ASP A 486 -25.47 0.41 -6.70
C ASP A 486 -24.28 1.36 -6.86
N VAL A 487 -24.09 1.78 -8.10
CA VAL A 487 -23.28 2.93 -8.46
C VAL A 487 -23.94 4.11 -7.73
N LEU A 488 -23.37 4.48 -6.57
CA LEU A 488 -23.61 5.79 -6.01
C LEU A 488 -22.96 6.82 -6.95
N VAL A 489 -23.69 7.13 -8.02
CA VAL A 489 -23.54 8.37 -8.78
C VAL A 489 -24.00 9.47 -7.82
N PHE A 490 -23.07 9.99 -7.04
CA PHE A 490 -23.29 11.29 -6.41
C PHE A 490 -23.25 12.34 -7.52
N ASN A 491 -24.44 12.79 -7.94
CA ASN A 491 -24.63 13.97 -8.78
C ASN A 491 -24.09 15.23 -8.11
#